data_AF-A0A162NA05-F1
#
_entry.id   AF-A0A162NA05-F1
#
_cell.length_a   1.000
_cell.length_b   1.000
_cell.length_c   1.000
_cell.angle_alpha   90.00
_cell.angle_beta   90.00
_cell.angle_gamma   90.00
#
_symmetry.space_group_name_H-M   'P 1'
#
loop_
_entity.id
_entity.type
_entity.pdbx_description
1 polymer ?
#
loop_
_entity_poly.entity_id
_entity_poly.type
_entity_poly.pdbx_seq_one_letter_code
_entity_poly.pdbx_strand_id
1 'polypeptide(L)'
;MEKKRPEIDIVNEVLEACIMAYPVSSFVISLYKQYLQRGSLSKKQLQGLYGKASRIEDLPAGKLATLEALIARMPTRLKSSLPAIDQQAVFERDPEAGKLIAAILSRYPEHKRVLFLQGKYLRNEPLLPADIADLKRFARVLGV
;
A
#
# COMPACT_ATOMS: atom_id res chain seq x y z
N MET A 1 -48.36 6.27 25.86
CA MET A 1 -46.95 6.65 25.62
C MET A 1 -46.10 5.41 25.81
N GLU A 2 -45.72 4.74 24.72
CA GLU A 2 -44.84 3.58 24.79
C GLU A 2 -43.45 4.05 25.24
N LYS A 3 -42.97 3.52 26.37
CA LYS A 3 -41.58 3.74 26.82
C LYS A 3 -40.66 3.15 25.75
N LYS A 4 -40.02 4.01 24.94
CA LYS A 4 -38.93 3.58 24.04
C LYS A 4 -37.94 2.80 24.91
N ARG A 5 -37.71 1.54 24.55
CA ARG A 5 -36.74 0.67 25.23
C ARG A 5 -35.38 1.39 25.20
N PRO A 6 -34.56 1.29 26.26
CA PRO A 6 -33.20 1.83 26.21
C PRO A 6 -32.50 1.21 25.00
N GLU A 7 -31.96 2.05 24.10
CA GLU A 7 -31.19 1.57 22.96
C GLU A 7 -29.97 0.84 23.51
N ILE A 8 -29.97 -0.48 23.41
CA ILE A 8 -28.86 -1.32 23.88
C ILE A 8 -27.69 -1.08 22.93
N ASP A 9 -26.66 -0.41 23.42
CA ASP A 9 -25.42 -0.19 22.68
C ASP A 9 -24.44 -1.34 22.89
N ILE A 10 -24.63 -2.37 22.07
CA ILE A 10 -23.82 -3.59 22.11
C ILE A 10 -22.34 -3.30 21.83
N VAL A 11 -22.02 -2.29 21.02
CA VAL A 11 -20.63 -1.95 20.69
C VAL A 11 -19.93 -1.38 21.91
N ASN A 12 -20.58 -0.46 22.64
CA ASN A 12 -20.03 0.09 23.88
C ASN A 12 -19.85 -1.00 24.95
N GLU A 13 -20.86 -1.86 25.15
CA GLU A 13 -20.77 -2.93 26.15
C GLU A 13 -19.62 -3.91 25.88
N VAL A 14 -19.38 -4.26 24.61
CA VAL A 14 -18.24 -5.13 24.24
C VAL A 14 -16.91 -4.39 24.41
N LEU A 15 -16.86 -3.09 24.14
CA LEU A 15 -15.67 -2.27 24.40
C LEU A 15 -15.32 -2.22 25.88
N GLU A 16 -16.29 -1.98 26.75
CA GLU A 16 -16.11 -1.97 28.21
C GLU A 16 -15.61 -3.32 28.72
N ALA A 17 -16.22 -4.43 28.27
CA ALA A 17 -15.75 -5.77 28.60
C ALA A 17 -14.29 -6.00 28.14
N CYS A 18 -13.93 -5.53 26.95
CA CYS A 18 -12.56 -5.61 26.44
C CYS A 18 -11.57 -4.74 27.23
N ILE A 19 -11.98 -3.59 27.76
CA ILE A 19 -11.13 -2.75 28.61
C ILE A 19 -10.87 -3.43 29.94
N MET A 20 -11.90 -4.03 30.54
CA MET A 20 -11.77 -4.77 31.79
C MET A 20 -10.85 -5.99 31.64
N ALA A 21 -10.98 -6.74 30.55
CA ALA A 21 -10.13 -7.89 30.27
C ALA A 21 -8.70 -7.52 29.82
N TYR A 22 -8.53 -6.40 29.12
CA TYR A 22 -7.24 -5.98 28.55
C TYR A 22 -6.90 -4.50 28.87
N PRO A 23 -6.73 -4.14 30.15
CA PRO A 23 -6.60 -2.73 30.56
C PRO A 23 -5.33 -2.05 30.06
N VAL A 24 -4.28 -2.80 29.72
CA VAL A 24 -2.99 -2.28 29.22
C VAL A 24 -2.95 -2.24 27.67
N SER A 25 -3.97 -2.75 27.00
CA SER A 25 -4.02 -2.81 25.53
C SER A 25 -4.25 -1.41 24.94
N SER A 26 -3.18 -0.80 24.44
CA SER A 26 -3.23 0.48 23.72
C SER A 26 -4.23 0.46 22.56
N PHE A 27 -4.37 -0.69 21.90
CA PHE A 27 -5.35 -0.92 20.86
C PHE A 27 -6.80 -0.74 21.36
N VAL A 28 -7.20 -1.44 22.42
CA VAL A 28 -8.57 -1.38 22.97
C VAL A 28 -8.88 0.02 23.51
N ILE A 29 -7.93 0.62 24.22
CA ILE A 29 -8.04 2.00 24.72
C ILE A 29 -8.26 2.97 23.55
N SER A 30 -7.52 2.81 22.45
CA SER A 30 -7.66 3.67 21.28
C SER A 30 -9.04 3.53 20.62
N LEU A 31 -9.59 2.31 20.54
CA LEU A 31 -10.91 2.06 20.00
C LEU A 31 -12.00 2.69 20.86
N TYR A 32 -11.89 2.54 22.18
CA TYR A 32 -12.84 3.12 23.12
C TYR A 32 -12.87 4.64 23.04
N LYS A 33 -11.69 5.30 23.07
CA LYS A 33 -11.60 6.76 22.91
C LYS A 33 -12.22 7.23 21.59
N GLN A 34 -11.92 6.54 20.49
CA GLN A 34 -12.49 6.89 19.19
C GLN A 34 -14.00 6.70 19.16
N TYR A 35 -14.51 5.63 19.77
CA TYR A 35 -15.94 5.38 19.86
C TYR A 35 -16.66 6.47 20.65
N LEU A 36 -16.12 6.87 21.82
CA LEU A 36 -16.66 7.97 22.61
C LEU A 36 -16.67 9.31 21.85
N GLN A 37 -15.65 9.57 21.03
CA GLN A 37 -15.55 10.83 20.28
C GLN A 37 -16.50 10.92 19.09
N ARG A 38 -16.77 9.80 18.39
CA ARG A 38 -17.50 9.82 17.10
C ARG A 38 -18.74 8.92 17.04
N GLY A 39 -19.04 8.19 18.11
CA GLY A 39 -20.18 7.28 18.22
C GLY A 39 -20.15 6.05 17.28
N SER A 40 -19.04 5.79 16.59
CA SER A 40 -18.95 4.72 15.59
C SER A 40 -17.54 4.17 15.43
N LEU A 41 -17.43 2.97 14.86
CA LEU A 41 -16.16 2.32 14.51
C LEU A 41 -16.22 1.85 13.05
N SER A 42 -15.06 1.85 12.37
CA SER A 42 -14.97 1.28 11.02
C SER A 42 -15.09 -0.25 11.04
N LYS A 43 -15.47 -0.85 9.91
CA LYS A 43 -15.58 -2.32 9.76
C LYS A 43 -14.33 -3.07 10.25
N LYS A 44 -13.13 -2.58 9.88
CA LYS A 44 -11.86 -3.19 10.30
C LYS A 44 -11.62 -3.08 11.81
N GLN A 45 -12.05 -1.97 12.42
CA GLN A 45 -11.92 -1.78 13.86
C GLN A 45 -12.87 -2.69 14.63
N LEU A 46 -14.09 -2.87 14.14
CA LEU A 46 -15.05 -3.82 14.71
C LEU A 46 -14.56 -5.27 14.56
N GLN A 47 -13.94 -5.63 13.43
CA GLN A 47 -13.28 -6.93 13.25
C GLN A 47 -12.14 -7.14 14.25
N GLY A 48 -11.31 -6.11 14.47
CA GLY A 48 -10.25 -6.14 15.47
C GLY A 48 -10.79 -6.24 16.90
N LEU A 49 -11.90 -5.55 17.20
CA LEU A 49 -12.61 -5.66 18.47
C LEU A 49 -13.16 -7.07 18.67
N TYR A 50 -13.86 -7.63 17.67
CA TYR A 50 -14.36 -9.00 17.70
C TYR A 50 -13.25 -10.01 17.99
N GLY A 51 -12.09 -9.91 17.33
CA GLY A 51 -10.96 -10.82 17.57
C GLY A 51 -10.33 -10.72 18.96
N LYS A 52 -10.53 -9.60 19.68
CA LYS A 52 -10.14 -9.47 21.10
C LYS A 52 -11.24 -9.98 22.02
N ALA A 53 -12.49 -9.63 21.71
CA ALA A 53 -13.68 -10.00 22.44
C ALA A 53 -13.90 -11.53 22.45
N SER A 54 -13.61 -12.22 21.34
CA SER A 54 -13.78 -13.67 21.21
C SER A 54 -12.82 -14.51 22.06
N ARG A 55 -11.78 -13.88 22.61
CA ARG A 55 -10.83 -14.53 23.51
C ARG A 55 -11.19 -14.35 24.99
N ILE A 56 -12.26 -13.62 25.28
CA ILE A 56 -12.76 -13.40 26.64
C ILE A 56 -13.80 -14.47 26.93
N GLU A 57 -13.53 -15.36 27.90
CA GLU A 57 -14.43 -16.47 28.24
C GLU A 57 -15.75 -15.99 28.86
N ASP A 58 -15.72 -14.87 29.60
CA ASP A 58 -16.88 -14.32 30.31
C ASP A 58 -17.82 -13.47 29.44
N LEU A 59 -17.55 -13.35 28.13
CA LEU A 59 -18.38 -12.51 27.26
C LEU A 59 -19.63 -13.28 26.80
N PRO A 60 -20.85 -12.72 26.98
CA PRO A 60 -22.07 -13.40 26.55
C PRO A 60 -22.10 -13.59 25.03
N ALA A 61 -22.33 -14.83 24.59
CA ALA A 61 -22.31 -15.23 23.18
C ALA A 61 -23.25 -14.40 22.29
N GLY A 62 -24.41 -13.96 22.82
CA GLY A 62 -25.34 -13.11 22.08
C GLY A 62 -24.78 -11.75 21.69
N LYS A 63 -23.94 -11.13 22.53
CA LYS A 63 -23.29 -9.84 22.22
C LYS A 63 -22.25 -10.00 21.13
N LEU A 64 -21.47 -11.08 21.21
CA LEU A 64 -20.46 -11.42 20.21
C LEU A 64 -21.11 -11.71 18.85
N ALA A 65 -22.19 -12.50 18.82
CA ALA A 65 -22.95 -12.78 17.61
C ALA A 65 -23.56 -11.50 16.99
N THR A 66 -24.04 -10.57 17.82
CA THR A 66 -24.59 -9.32 17.32
C THR A 66 -23.51 -8.39 16.75
N LEU A 67 -22.33 -8.36 17.37
CA LEU A 67 -21.17 -7.64 16.82
C LEU A 67 -20.76 -8.22 15.46
N GLU A 68 -20.77 -9.55 15.32
CA GLU A 68 -20.48 -10.23 14.06
C GLU A 68 -21.50 -9.91 12.97
N ALA A 69 -22.79 -9.95 13.29
CA ALA A 69 -23.86 -9.56 12.37
C ALA A 69 -23.73 -8.10 11.92
N LEU A 70 -23.34 -7.20 12.83
CA LEU A 70 -23.09 -5.79 12.52
C LEU A 70 -21.92 -5.62 11.55
N ILE A 71 -20.83 -6.38 11.73
CA ILE A 71 -19.68 -6.41 10.82
C ILE A 71 -20.08 -6.93 9.44
N ALA A 72 -20.88 -8.01 9.39
CA ALA A 72 -21.33 -8.63 8.14
C ALA A 72 -22.19 -7.66 7.31
N ARG A 73 -23.03 -6.85 7.97
CA ARG A 73 -23.87 -5.84 7.31
C ARG A 73 -23.08 -4.68 6.68
N MET A 74 -21.84 -4.43 7.11
CA MET A 74 -21.03 -3.32 6.59
C MET A 74 -20.44 -3.64 5.21
N PRO A 75 -20.46 -2.70 4.24
CA PRO A 75 -19.91 -2.91 2.91
C PRO A 75 -18.39 -3.10 2.95
N THR A 76 -17.89 -4.07 2.19
CA THR A 76 -16.44 -4.24 1.97
C THR A 76 -16.01 -3.38 0.80
N ARG A 77 -15.33 -2.26 1.09
CA ARG A 77 -14.72 -1.41 0.05
C ARG A 77 -13.33 -1.97 -0.28
N LEU A 78 -13.22 -2.68 -1.39
CA LEU A 78 -11.94 -3.08 -1.95
C LEU A 78 -11.29 -1.87 -2.61
N LYS A 79 -9.99 -1.66 -2.39
CA LYS A 79 -9.23 -0.72 -3.22
C LYS A 79 -9.14 -1.35 -4.61
N SER A 80 -9.34 -0.56 -5.66
CA SER A 80 -9.07 -1.02 -7.02
C SER A 80 -7.65 -1.58 -7.07
N SER A 81 -7.48 -2.73 -7.74
CA SER A 81 -6.13 -3.15 -8.11
C SER A 81 -5.52 -2.00 -8.90
N LEU A 82 -4.30 -1.60 -8.54
CA LEU A 82 -3.51 -0.76 -9.43
C LEU A 82 -3.54 -1.43 -10.81
N PRO A 83 -3.69 -0.67 -11.92
CA PRO A 83 -3.50 -1.26 -13.24
C PRO A 83 -2.18 -2.01 -13.17
N ALA A 84 -2.18 -3.26 -13.66
CA ALA A 84 -0.94 -3.98 -13.84
C ALA A 84 -0.06 -3.06 -14.68
N ILE A 85 0.91 -2.40 -14.05
CA ILE A 85 2.01 -1.82 -14.80
C ILE A 85 2.63 -3.07 -15.39
N ASP A 86 2.39 -3.28 -16.67
CA ASP A 86 2.97 -4.37 -17.43
C ASP A 86 4.47 -4.34 -17.16
N GLN A 87 4.91 -5.19 -16.24
CA GLN A 87 6.33 -5.53 -16.05
C GLN A 87 6.88 -6.24 -17.32
N GLN A 88 6.04 -6.34 -18.36
CA GLN A 88 6.25 -6.86 -19.69
C GLN A 88 6.26 -5.77 -20.78
N ALA A 89 6.52 -4.50 -20.44
CA ALA A 89 7.35 -3.72 -21.37
C ALA A 89 8.75 -4.33 -21.30
N VAL A 90 8.92 -5.48 -21.97
CA VAL A 90 10.22 -6.01 -22.37
C VAL A 90 10.90 -4.83 -23.04
N PHE A 91 11.83 -4.21 -22.32
CA PHE A 91 12.55 -3.07 -22.84
C PHE A 91 13.39 -3.59 -24.01
N GLU A 92 12.84 -3.49 -25.23
CA GLU A 92 13.58 -3.76 -26.45
C GLU A 92 14.72 -2.74 -26.48
N ARG A 93 15.94 -3.25 -26.35
CA ARG A 93 17.16 -2.44 -26.41
C ARG A 93 17.11 -1.65 -27.71
N ASP A 94 17.12 -0.32 -27.61
CA ASP A 94 17.19 0.54 -28.79
C ASP A 94 18.50 0.24 -29.54
N PRO A 95 18.43 -0.38 -30.74
CA PRO A 95 19.62 -0.76 -31.49
C PRO A 95 20.40 0.46 -31.98
N GLU A 96 19.77 1.64 -32.12
CA GLU A 96 20.46 2.87 -32.51
C GLU A 96 21.36 3.39 -31.39
N ALA A 97 20.86 3.37 -30.15
CA ALA A 97 21.65 3.77 -28.98
C ALA A 97 22.90 2.88 -28.83
N GLY A 98 22.76 1.57 -29.05
CA GLY A 98 23.90 0.63 -29.03
C GLY A 98 24.96 0.94 -30.08
N LYS A 99 24.57 1.29 -31.31
CA LYS A 99 25.50 1.68 -32.39
C LYS A 99 26.25 2.95 -32.05
N LEU A 100 25.55 3.98 -31.54
CA LEU A 100 26.17 5.26 -31.16
C LEU A 100 27.19 5.09 -30.02
N ILE A 101 26.85 4.29 -29.00
CA ILE A 101 27.76 3.98 -27.90
C ILE A 101 29.03 3.30 -28.42
N ALA A 102 28.89 2.27 -29.26
CA ALA A 102 30.03 1.54 -29.82
C ALA A 102 30.91 2.43 -30.69
N ALA A 103 30.31 3.28 -31.53
CA ALA A 103 31.04 4.16 -32.42
C ALA A 103 31.83 5.24 -31.65
N ILE A 104 31.23 5.83 -30.61
CA ILE A 104 31.91 6.83 -29.76
C ILE A 104 33.05 6.19 -28.98
N LEU A 105 32.85 5.02 -28.36
CA LEU A 105 33.88 4.35 -27.58
C LEU A 105 35.02 3.77 -28.43
N SER A 106 34.77 3.47 -29.70
CA SER A 106 35.83 3.07 -30.65
C SER A 106 36.85 4.20 -30.86
N ARG A 107 36.38 5.45 -30.94
CA ARG A 107 37.23 6.62 -31.13
C ARG A 107 37.75 7.21 -29.82
N TYR A 108 36.96 7.12 -28.74
CA TYR A 108 37.27 7.68 -27.43
C TYR A 108 36.92 6.67 -26.32
N PRO A 109 37.82 5.70 -26.05
CA PRO A 109 37.54 4.61 -25.11
C PRO A 109 37.33 5.08 -23.66
N GLU A 110 37.89 6.22 -23.28
CA GLU A 110 37.81 6.78 -21.91
C GLU A 110 36.64 7.76 -21.71
N HIS A 111 35.68 7.84 -22.63
CA HIS A 111 34.58 8.79 -22.53
C HIS A 111 33.61 8.43 -21.38
N LYS A 112 33.88 8.97 -20.17
CA LYS A 112 33.20 8.66 -18.90
C LYS A 112 31.68 8.60 -19.00
N ARG A 113 31.05 9.57 -19.67
CA ARG A 113 29.59 9.63 -19.81
C ARG A 113 29.04 8.51 -20.71
N VAL A 114 29.75 8.13 -21.76
CA VAL A 114 29.30 7.07 -22.69
C VAL A 114 29.56 5.69 -22.09
N LEU A 115 30.65 5.51 -21.33
CA LEU A 115 30.87 4.30 -20.52
C LEU A 115 29.76 4.09 -19.49
N PHE A 116 29.30 5.16 -18.84
CA PHE A 116 28.16 5.08 -17.93
C PHE A 116 26.87 4.65 -18.65
N LEU A 117 26.60 5.22 -19.83
CA LEU A 117 25.43 4.85 -20.65
C LEU A 117 25.54 3.43 -21.22
N GLN A 118 26.75 2.98 -21.57
CA GLN A 118 27.02 1.59 -21.94
C GLN A 118 26.69 0.64 -20.79
N GLY A 119 27.10 0.97 -19.56
CA GLY A 119 26.76 0.19 -18.37
C GLY A 119 25.25 0.07 -18.16
N LYS A 120 24.50 1.15 -18.33
CA LYS A 120 23.03 1.13 -18.30
C LYS A 120 22.45 0.25 -19.41
N TYR A 121 22.92 0.44 -20.64
CA TYR A 121 22.46 -0.29 -21.82
C TYR A 121 22.71 -1.81 -21.70
N LEU A 122 23.86 -2.22 -21.18
CA LEU A 122 24.20 -3.62 -20.94
C LEU A 122 23.35 -4.26 -19.83
N ARG A 123 22.97 -3.49 -18.81
CA ARG A 123 22.13 -3.94 -17.69
C ARG A 123 20.62 -3.91 -17.98
N ASN A 124 20.21 -3.62 -19.22
CA ASN A 124 18.80 -3.45 -19.61
C ASN A 124 18.09 -2.35 -18.79
N GLU A 125 18.84 -1.35 -18.33
CA GLU A 125 18.23 -0.18 -17.71
C GLU A 125 17.70 0.76 -18.80
N PRO A 126 16.54 1.40 -18.58
CA PRO A 126 15.99 2.33 -19.56
C PRO A 126 16.88 3.57 -19.69
N LEU A 127 17.22 3.90 -20.94
CA LEU A 127 17.86 5.18 -21.26
C LEU A 127 16.80 6.27 -21.29
N LEU A 128 17.02 7.35 -20.54
CA LEU A 128 16.11 8.49 -20.55
C LEU A 128 16.21 9.23 -21.90
N PRO A 129 15.17 9.99 -22.32
CA PRO A 129 15.26 10.83 -23.51
C PRO A 129 16.45 11.80 -23.48
N ALA A 130 16.82 12.27 -22.28
CA ALA A 130 18.01 13.09 -22.07
C ALA A 130 19.32 12.33 -22.36
N ASP A 131 19.39 11.05 -21.97
CA ASP A 131 20.55 10.19 -22.24
C ASP A 131 20.75 9.97 -23.76
N ILE A 132 19.65 9.83 -24.51
CA ILE A 132 19.67 9.68 -25.98
C ILE A 132 20.09 11.00 -26.65
N ALA A 133 19.60 12.13 -26.16
CA ALA A 133 20.00 13.46 -26.67
C ALA A 133 21.50 13.72 -26.47
N ASP A 134 22.03 13.32 -25.30
CA ASP A 134 23.46 13.39 -24.99
C ASP A 134 24.28 12.53 -25.97
N LEU A 135 23.87 11.28 -26.25
CA LEU A 135 24.56 10.41 -27.21
C LEU A 135 24.62 11.03 -28.62
N LYS A 136 23.50 11.58 -29.10
CA LYS A 136 23.44 12.27 -30.40
C LYS A 136 24.33 13.51 -30.44
N ARG A 137 24.41 14.25 -29.33
CA ARG A 137 25.30 15.42 -29.20
C ARG A 137 26.76 15.00 -29.23
N PHE A 138 27.15 13.96 -28.49
CA PHE A 138 28.52 13.46 -28.47
C PHE A 138 28.96 12.93 -29.83
N ALA A 139 28.11 12.16 -30.51
CA ALA A 139 28.35 11.69 -31.87
C ALA A 139 28.66 12.87 -32.82
N ARG A 140 27.82 13.91 -32.80
CA ARG A 140 28.02 15.12 -33.62
C ARG A 140 29.32 15.86 -33.31
N VAL A 141 29.63 16.10 -32.03
CA VAL A 141 30.82 16.86 -31.62
C VAL A 141 32.10 16.08 -31.93
N LEU A 142 32.06 14.76 -31.77
CA LEU A 142 33.22 13.88 -31.97
C LEU A 142 33.36 13.44 -33.43
N GLY A 143 32.42 13.83 -34.30
CA GLY A 143 32.41 13.51 -35.73
C GLY A 143 32.28 12.01 -36.00
N VAL A 144 31.34 11.37 -35.30
CA VAL A 144 31.02 9.95 -35.34
C VAL A 144 29.56 9.75 -35.71
#